data_AF-A0AAU8UFL7-F1
#
_entry.id   AF-A0AAU8UFL7-F1
#
_cell.length_a   1.000
_cell.length_b   1.000
_cell.length_c   1.000
_cell.angle_alpha   90.00
_cell.angle_beta   90.00
_cell.angle_gamma   90.00
#
_symmetry.space_group_name_H-M   'P 1'
#
loop_
_entity.id
_entity.type
_entity.pdbx_description
1 polymer ?
#
loop_
_entity_poly.entity_id
_entity_poly.type
_entity_poly.pdbx_seq_one_letter_code
_entity_poly.pdbx_strand_id
1 'polypeptide(L)'
;MRADDMLVSVRSRKLACVLDPALVLGSRVGLAFALRLSRVLEPWLTRSFWQVIDASELLLPGLAAGAPNDDIDAPWPLADVLQAWIALRDATDASAWPLRWIGDNLAESQLDGAAAPGIVMHYEALAEALAARLRPGEDPVSGIWPSRWRPREASVDALALSAALEGALVLTASVAQREPWPVQALARLGRPARLLDPLPAERSASLFAAERALLRDALAAAGLASLAQELPPLVALHVNVVPAMVAAAAHVPPRAEEGLAPAPRIDAANPWDDVRAWWYYL
;
A
#
# COMPACT_ATOMS: atom_id res chain seq x y z
N MET A 1 -38.43 -38.18 8.95
CA MET A 1 -37.03 -37.74 8.80
C MET A 1 -37.05 -36.48 7.95
N ARG A 2 -36.85 -35.30 8.55
CA ARG A 2 -36.62 -34.05 7.81
C ARG A 2 -35.13 -34.03 7.45
N ALA A 3 -34.81 -33.89 6.18
CA ALA A 3 -33.44 -33.63 5.76
C ALA A 3 -33.11 -32.20 6.21
N ASP A 4 -32.11 -32.05 7.09
CA ASP A 4 -31.54 -30.76 7.40
C ASP A 4 -30.83 -30.25 6.14
N ASP A 5 -31.29 -29.11 5.61
CA ASP A 5 -30.64 -28.39 4.53
C ASP A 5 -29.27 -27.90 5.03
N MET A 6 -28.21 -28.59 4.60
CA MET A 6 -26.84 -28.20 4.85
C MET A 6 -26.50 -26.97 3.99
N LEU A 7 -26.54 -25.78 4.59
CA LEU A 7 -26.01 -24.55 4.00
C LEU A 7 -24.48 -24.57 4.07
N VAL A 8 -23.84 -25.06 3.01
CA VAL A 8 -22.39 -24.95 2.82
C VAL A 8 -22.08 -23.57 2.24
N SER A 9 -21.70 -22.61 3.09
CA SER A 9 -21.16 -21.34 2.60
C SER A 9 -19.66 -21.46 2.37
N VAL A 10 -19.23 -21.60 1.12
CA VAL A 10 -17.82 -21.43 0.75
C VAL A 10 -17.53 -19.94 0.69
N ARG A 11 -16.95 -19.37 1.75
CA ARG A 11 -16.42 -18.01 1.70
C ARG A 11 -15.09 -18.05 0.96
N SER A 12 -15.07 -17.61 -0.29
CA SER A 12 -13.82 -17.35 -0.99
C SER A 12 -13.05 -16.25 -0.25
N ARG A 13 -11.74 -16.43 -0.09
CA ARG A 13 -10.86 -15.40 0.49
C ARG A 13 -10.86 -14.19 -0.45
N LYS A 14 -11.09 -12.99 0.10
CA LYS A 14 -10.96 -11.74 -0.66
C LYS A 14 -9.49 -11.55 -1.05
N LEU A 15 -9.25 -11.08 -2.26
CA LEU A 15 -7.90 -10.71 -2.70
C LEU A 15 -7.41 -9.51 -1.88
N ALA A 16 -6.22 -9.65 -1.29
CA ALA A 16 -5.56 -8.54 -0.62
C ALA A 16 -5.15 -7.49 -1.66
N CYS A 17 -5.39 -6.23 -1.36
CA CYS A 17 -4.93 -5.11 -2.16
C CYS A 17 -4.42 -3.99 -1.27
N VAL A 18 -3.27 -3.44 -1.60
CA VAL A 18 -2.69 -2.29 -0.89
C VAL A 18 -3.20 -1.02 -1.55
N LEU A 19 -3.77 -0.12 -0.75
CA LEU A 19 -4.21 1.18 -1.22
C LEU A 19 -3.07 2.19 -1.08
N ASP A 20 -2.61 2.74 -2.20
CA ASP A 20 -1.69 3.87 -2.19
C ASP A 20 -2.37 5.07 -1.51
N PRO A 21 -1.76 5.70 -0.48
CA PRO A 21 -2.35 6.86 0.16
C PRO A 21 -2.67 8.00 -0.81
N ALA A 22 -1.88 8.16 -1.89
CA ALA A 22 -2.15 9.18 -2.90
C ALA A 22 -3.51 8.98 -3.60
N LEU A 23 -3.96 7.73 -3.75
CA LEU A 23 -5.28 7.40 -4.30
C LEU A 23 -6.41 7.76 -3.32
N VAL A 24 -6.27 7.40 -2.04
CA VAL A 24 -7.35 7.50 -1.05
C VAL A 24 -7.43 8.83 -0.33
N LEU A 25 -6.34 9.60 -0.29
CA LEU A 25 -6.27 10.94 0.29
C LEU A 25 -6.30 12.05 -0.78
N GLY A 26 -5.78 11.77 -1.98
CA GLY A 26 -5.67 12.75 -3.07
C GLY A 26 -6.91 12.87 -3.95
N SER A 27 -7.98 12.13 -3.66
CA SER A 27 -9.24 12.16 -4.41
C SER A 27 -10.44 12.34 -3.50
N ARG A 28 -11.39 13.18 -3.95
CA ARG A 28 -12.66 13.44 -3.25
C ARG A 28 -13.50 12.19 -3.02
N VAL A 29 -13.38 11.20 -3.91
CA VAL A 29 -14.09 9.93 -3.78
C VAL A 29 -13.24 8.85 -3.09
N GLY A 30 -12.02 9.16 -2.65
CA GLY A 30 -11.05 8.19 -2.12
C GLY A 30 -11.57 7.39 -0.93
N LEU A 31 -12.19 8.06 0.05
CA LEU A 31 -12.81 7.39 1.20
C LEU A 31 -13.95 6.45 0.78
N ALA A 32 -14.90 6.97 -0.01
CA ALA A 32 -16.04 6.19 -0.48
C ALA A 32 -15.60 4.99 -1.34
N PHE A 33 -14.55 5.18 -2.14
CA PHE A 33 -13.93 4.13 -2.94
C PHE A 33 -13.36 3.03 -2.05
N ALA A 34 -12.52 3.37 -1.07
CA ALA A 34 -11.92 2.39 -0.14
C ALA A 34 -12.98 1.57 0.63
N LEU A 35 -14.00 2.24 1.16
CA LEU A 35 -15.09 1.60 1.91
C LEU A 35 -15.97 0.68 1.06
N ARG A 36 -16.20 1.02 -0.21
CA ARG A 36 -16.94 0.14 -1.13
C ARG A 36 -16.07 -1.00 -1.64
N LEU A 37 -14.78 -0.75 -1.86
CA LEU A 37 -13.81 -1.76 -2.27
C LEU A 37 -13.69 -2.89 -1.24
N SER A 38 -13.74 -2.57 0.05
CA SER A 38 -13.71 -3.56 1.14
C SER A 38 -14.84 -4.60 1.07
N ARG A 39 -15.89 -4.37 0.28
CA ARG A 39 -16.97 -5.34 0.07
C ARG A 39 -16.53 -6.51 -0.81
N VAL A 40 -15.60 -6.27 -1.73
CA VAL A 40 -15.19 -7.23 -2.79
C VAL A 40 -13.71 -7.64 -2.69
N LEU A 41 -12.85 -6.76 -2.17
CA LEU A 41 -11.44 -7.03 -1.89
C LEU A 41 -11.15 -6.85 -0.39
N GLU A 42 -9.95 -7.23 0.01
CA GLU A 42 -9.39 -6.94 1.33
C GLU A 42 -8.40 -5.78 1.20
N PRO A 43 -8.84 -4.52 1.38
CA PRO A 43 -7.96 -3.36 1.30
C PRO A 43 -7.08 -3.22 2.53
N TRP A 44 -5.80 -2.96 2.27
CA TRP A 44 -4.76 -2.67 3.23
C TRP A 44 -4.33 -1.22 3.11
N LEU A 45 -4.35 -0.50 4.23
CA LEU A 45 -3.80 0.85 4.38
C LEU A 45 -2.34 0.75 4.83
N THR A 46 -1.51 1.66 4.33
CA THR A 46 -0.09 1.71 4.66
C THR A 46 0.17 2.45 5.96
N ARG A 47 1.34 2.26 6.57
CA ARG A 47 1.81 3.09 7.69
C ARG A 47 1.77 4.58 7.35
N SER A 48 2.29 4.97 6.19
CA SER A 48 2.26 6.35 5.72
C SER A 48 0.85 6.96 5.61
N PHE A 49 -0.20 6.16 5.38
CA PHE A 49 -1.57 6.65 5.45
C PHE A 49 -1.88 7.15 6.87
N TRP A 50 -1.62 6.32 7.88
CA TRP A 50 -1.91 6.65 9.27
C TRP A 50 -1.05 7.80 9.78
N GLN A 51 0.22 7.85 9.40
CA GLN A 51 1.09 9.00 9.72
C GLN A 51 0.53 10.33 9.22
N VAL A 52 -0.19 10.35 8.09
CA VAL A 52 -0.87 11.56 7.60
C VAL A 52 -2.11 11.88 8.43
N ILE A 53 -2.90 10.88 8.81
CA ILE A 53 -4.07 11.07 9.68
C ILE A 53 -3.61 11.63 11.05
N ASP A 54 -2.55 11.09 11.60
CA ASP A 54 -2.03 11.46 12.92
C ASP A 54 -1.30 12.83 12.89
N ALA A 55 -0.63 13.17 11.79
CA ALA A 55 -0.04 14.49 11.57
C ALA A 55 -1.05 15.55 11.06
N SER A 56 -2.35 15.25 11.06
CA SER A 56 -3.36 16.09 10.42
C SER A 56 -3.43 17.52 10.97
N GLU A 57 -3.20 17.73 12.27
CA GLU A 57 -3.16 19.07 12.88
C GLU A 57 -2.05 19.96 12.29
N LEU A 58 -0.93 19.36 11.89
CA LEU A 58 0.18 20.06 11.25
C LEU A 58 -0.07 20.31 9.77
N LEU A 59 -0.80 19.40 9.11
CA LEU A 59 -1.03 19.44 7.67
C LEU A 59 -2.21 20.34 7.29
N LEU A 60 -3.34 20.23 8.00
CA LEU A 60 -4.60 20.91 7.66
C LEU A 60 -4.47 22.44 7.46
N PRO A 61 -3.70 23.20 8.28
CA PRO A 61 -3.51 24.62 8.03
C PRO A 61 -2.90 24.92 6.65
N GLY A 62 -1.90 24.14 6.24
CA GLY A 62 -1.27 24.27 4.92
C GLY A 62 -2.19 23.84 3.78
N LEU A 63 -3.01 22.81 4.01
CA LEU A 63 -4.02 22.34 3.05
C LEU A 63 -5.13 23.37 2.82
N ALA A 64 -5.61 23.99 3.89
CA ALA A 64 -6.67 24.99 3.86
C ALA A 64 -6.21 26.33 3.24
N ALA A 65 -4.94 26.69 3.46
CA ALA A 65 -4.33 27.89 2.88
C ALA A 65 -4.12 27.79 1.36
N GLY A 66 -4.36 26.62 0.76
CA GLY A 66 -4.15 26.39 -0.68
C GLY A 66 -2.71 26.67 -1.10
N ALA A 67 -1.75 26.54 -0.18
CA ALA A 67 -0.36 26.92 -0.42
C ALA A 67 0.15 26.12 -1.63
N PRO A 68 0.45 26.77 -2.76
CA PRO A 68 0.99 26.09 -3.92
C PRO A 68 2.39 25.62 -3.52
N ASN A 69 2.59 24.32 -3.39
CA ASN A 69 3.94 23.79 -3.47
C ASN A 69 4.36 23.88 -4.93
N ASP A 70 5.61 24.29 -5.17
CA ASP A 70 6.25 24.40 -6.48
C ASP A 70 6.29 23.08 -7.29
N ASP A 71 5.74 22.00 -6.74
CA ASP A 71 5.53 20.70 -7.36
C ASP A 71 4.01 20.56 -7.69
N ILE A 72 3.55 21.36 -8.67
CA ILE A 72 2.14 21.54 -9.10
C ILE A 72 1.43 20.22 -9.51
N ASP A 73 2.16 19.11 -9.58
CA ASP A 73 1.72 17.86 -10.19
C ASP A 73 1.52 16.69 -9.22
N ALA A 74 1.62 16.92 -7.90
CA ALA A 74 1.41 15.86 -6.92
C ALA A 74 -0.03 15.86 -6.35
N PRO A 75 -0.75 14.71 -6.32
CA PRO A 75 -1.99 14.60 -5.57
C PRO A 75 -1.68 14.79 -4.09
N TRP A 76 -1.91 16.02 -3.64
CA TRP A 76 -1.83 16.41 -2.26
C TRP A 76 -3.07 15.88 -1.53
N PRO A 77 -2.98 15.44 -0.26
CA PRO A 77 -4.16 15.12 0.53
C PRO A 77 -5.14 16.29 0.45
N LEU A 78 -6.39 16.00 0.12
CA LEU A 78 -7.43 17.02 0.10
C LEU A 78 -7.92 17.23 1.54
N ALA A 79 -8.06 18.49 1.96
CA ALA A 79 -8.39 18.84 3.35
C ALA A 79 -9.72 18.20 3.81
N ASP A 80 -10.73 18.26 2.95
CA ASP A 80 -12.05 17.68 3.18
C ASP A 80 -12.02 16.15 3.26
N VAL A 81 -11.20 15.51 2.41
CA VAL A 81 -11.01 14.05 2.43
C VAL A 81 -10.27 13.61 3.68
N LEU A 82 -9.22 14.33 4.07
CA LEU A 82 -8.46 14.07 5.30
C LEU A 82 -9.37 14.21 6.53
N GLN A 83 -10.17 15.28 6.60
CA GLN A 83 -11.17 15.46 7.66
C GLN A 83 -12.21 14.33 7.69
N ALA A 84 -12.67 13.86 6.53
CA ALA A 84 -13.62 12.75 6.46
C ALA A 84 -13.00 11.43 6.98
N TRP A 85 -11.73 11.17 6.70
CA TRP A 85 -11.01 10.01 7.26
C TRP A 85 -10.82 10.12 8.77
N ILE A 86 -10.49 11.31 9.29
CA ILE A 86 -10.40 11.55 10.75
C ILE A 86 -11.76 11.32 11.41
N ALA A 87 -12.83 11.88 10.85
CA ALA A 87 -14.18 11.69 11.36
C ALA A 87 -14.58 10.20 11.38
N LEU A 88 -14.19 9.42 10.36
CA LEU A 88 -14.41 7.98 10.36
C LEU A 88 -13.63 7.27 11.46
N ARG A 89 -12.35 7.62 11.65
CA ARG A 89 -11.48 7.11 12.75
C ARG A 89 -12.12 7.36 14.11
N ASP A 90 -12.55 8.57 14.36
CA ASP A 90 -13.08 8.97 15.66
C ASP A 90 -14.46 8.35 15.93
N ALA A 91 -15.21 7.98 14.88
CA ALA A 91 -16.54 7.37 14.97
C ALA A 91 -16.53 5.83 14.94
N THR A 92 -15.40 5.17 14.67
CA THR A 92 -15.34 3.73 14.43
C THR A 92 -14.27 3.07 15.26
N ASP A 93 -14.66 2.17 16.16
CA ASP A 93 -13.73 1.33 16.92
C ASP A 93 -12.80 0.55 15.98
N ALA A 94 -11.49 0.51 16.27
CA ALA A 94 -10.49 -0.11 15.41
C ALA A 94 -10.85 -1.54 14.97
N SER A 95 -11.45 -2.34 15.86
CA SER A 95 -11.88 -3.72 15.55
C SER A 95 -13.02 -3.82 14.54
N ALA A 96 -13.79 -2.75 14.34
CA ALA A 96 -14.90 -2.68 13.39
C ALA A 96 -14.48 -2.18 12.00
N TRP A 97 -13.21 -1.82 11.81
CA TRP A 97 -12.72 -1.31 10.53
C TRP A 97 -12.73 -2.41 9.47
N PRO A 98 -13.28 -2.13 8.27
CA PRO A 98 -13.27 -3.08 7.15
C PRO A 98 -11.94 -3.06 6.39
N LEU A 99 -10.97 -2.26 6.84
CA LEU A 99 -9.65 -2.05 6.24
C LEU A 99 -8.60 -2.69 7.14
N ARG A 100 -7.51 -3.18 6.56
CA ARG A 100 -6.39 -3.79 7.28
C ARG A 100 -5.20 -2.84 7.34
N TRP A 101 -4.36 -2.99 8.35
CA TRP A 101 -3.09 -2.26 8.44
C TRP A 101 -2.13 -2.97 9.41
N ILE A 102 -0.85 -2.62 9.29
CA ILE A 102 0.18 -2.97 10.25
C ILE A 102 0.47 -1.72 11.09
N GLY A 103 0.27 -1.81 12.39
CA GLY A 103 0.65 -0.78 13.36
C GLY A 103 2.11 -0.93 13.78
N ASP A 104 2.56 -0.17 14.79
CA ASP A 104 3.95 -0.25 15.25
C ASP A 104 4.25 -1.55 15.99
N ASN A 105 3.20 -2.21 16.49
CA ASN A 105 3.26 -3.55 17.04
C ASN A 105 2.03 -4.38 16.64
N LEU A 106 2.02 -5.66 17.03
CA LEU A 106 0.93 -6.57 16.72
C LEU A 106 -0.40 -6.13 17.36
N ALA A 107 -0.38 -5.51 18.54
CA ALA A 107 -1.58 -5.08 19.24
C ALA A 107 -2.25 -3.85 18.59
N GLU A 108 -1.47 -3.05 17.87
CA GLU A 108 -1.93 -1.89 17.10
C GLU A 108 -2.27 -2.23 15.65
N SER A 109 -1.99 -3.47 15.22
CA SER A 109 -2.25 -3.93 13.87
C SER A 109 -3.68 -4.49 13.75
N GLN A 110 -4.41 -4.05 12.72
CA GLN A 110 -5.70 -4.66 12.37
C GLN A 110 -5.48 -5.79 11.38
N LEU A 111 -5.10 -6.94 11.92
CA LEU A 111 -4.92 -8.19 11.19
C LEU A 111 -6.15 -9.07 11.47
N ASP A 112 -6.97 -9.35 10.46
CA ASP A 112 -7.87 -10.51 10.59
C ASP A 112 -7.02 -11.78 10.48
N GLY A 113 -7.51 -12.89 11.06
CA GLY A 113 -6.81 -14.18 11.19
C GLY A 113 -6.34 -14.87 9.90
N ALA A 114 -6.32 -14.17 8.77
CA ALA A 114 -5.75 -14.58 7.49
C ALA A 114 -4.32 -14.07 7.24
N ALA A 115 -3.80 -13.15 8.07
CA ALA A 115 -2.43 -12.67 7.94
C ALA A 115 -1.42 -13.77 8.29
N ALA A 116 -0.41 -13.96 7.44
CA ALA A 116 0.62 -14.97 7.65
C ALA A 116 1.39 -14.71 8.97
N PRO A 117 1.79 -15.75 9.71
CA PRO A 117 2.69 -15.59 10.85
C PRO A 117 3.94 -14.80 10.44
N GLY A 118 4.26 -13.74 11.19
CA GLY A 118 5.45 -12.91 10.93
C GLY A 118 5.26 -11.78 9.90
N ILE A 119 4.04 -11.52 9.42
CA ILE A 119 3.77 -10.40 8.47
C ILE A 119 4.38 -9.07 8.92
N VAL A 120 4.28 -8.74 10.21
CA VAL A 120 4.81 -7.49 10.77
C VAL A 120 6.34 -7.46 10.60
N MET A 121 7.02 -8.54 10.98
CA MET A 121 8.48 -8.65 10.83
C MET A 121 8.92 -8.58 9.37
N HIS A 122 8.20 -9.25 8.46
CA HIS A 122 8.49 -9.17 7.02
C HIS A 122 8.31 -7.75 6.49
N TYR A 123 7.22 -7.08 6.87
CA TYR A 123 6.96 -5.70 6.48
C TYR A 123 8.06 -4.75 6.99
N GLU A 124 8.43 -4.81 8.26
CA GLU A 124 9.50 -3.95 8.81
C GLU A 124 10.83 -4.17 8.09
N ALA A 125 11.24 -5.43 7.92
CA ALA A 125 12.50 -5.75 7.27
C ALA A 125 12.54 -5.26 5.81
N LEU A 126 11.42 -5.39 5.08
CA LEU A 126 11.28 -4.90 3.71
C LEU A 126 11.26 -3.37 3.65
N ALA A 127 10.54 -2.71 4.56
CA ALA A 127 10.44 -1.26 4.63
C ALA A 127 11.80 -0.64 4.98
N GLU A 128 12.52 -1.18 5.97
CA GLU A 128 13.85 -0.73 6.35
C GLU A 128 14.85 -0.90 5.20
N ALA A 129 14.86 -2.08 4.55
CA ALA A 129 15.74 -2.35 3.42
C ALA A 129 15.47 -1.42 2.22
N LEU A 130 14.21 -1.02 2.01
CA LEU A 130 13.82 -0.09 0.95
C LEU A 130 14.20 1.35 1.28
N ALA A 131 13.94 1.79 2.51
CA ALA A 131 14.28 3.12 3.01
C ALA A 131 15.78 3.39 2.95
N ALA A 132 16.60 2.40 3.36
CA ALA A 132 18.06 2.49 3.32
C ALA A 132 18.63 2.74 1.91
N ARG A 133 17.95 2.26 0.86
CA ARG A 133 18.37 2.50 -0.55
C ARG A 133 17.95 3.86 -1.08
N LEU A 134 16.80 4.36 -0.64
CA LEU A 134 16.28 5.64 -1.12
C LEU A 134 16.95 6.84 -0.47
N ARG A 135 17.55 6.65 0.72
CA ARG A 135 18.25 7.69 1.47
C ARG A 135 19.65 7.23 1.90
N PRO A 136 20.58 7.00 0.96
CA PRO A 136 21.92 6.56 1.31
C PRO A 136 22.64 7.67 2.10
N GLY A 137 22.88 7.43 3.40
CA GLY A 137 23.62 8.34 4.27
C GLY A 137 22.79 9.39 5.00
N GLU A 138 21.46 9.35 4.92
CA GLU A 138 20.61 10.05 5.88
C GLU A 138 20.32 9.08 7.03
N ASP A 139 20.54 9.51 8.27
CA ASP A 139 20.05 8.75 9.42
C ASP A 139 18.54 8.55 9.27
N PRO A 140 18.00 7.37 9.62
CA PRO A 140 16.55 7.19 9.68
C PRO A 140 16.00 8.32 10.53
N VAL A 141 15.06 9.09 9.99
CA VAL A 141 14.42 10.18 10.72
C VAL A 141 13.55 9.54 11.79
N SER A 142 14.17 9.13 12.89
CA SER A 142 13.48 8.66 14.09
C SER A 142 12.81 9.88 14.70
N GLY A 143 11.47 9.93 14.63
CA GLY A 143 10.68 10.77 15.52
C GLY A 143 10.37 12.20 15.07
N ILE A 144 10.43 12.55 13.79
CA ILE A 144 9.86 13.83 13.31
C ILE A 144 8.68 13.51 12.40
N TRP A 145 7.47 13.70 12.94
CA TRP A 145 6.23 13.72 12.17
C TRP A 145 6.45 14.48 10.86
N PRO A 146 6.08 13.91 9.70
CA PRO A 146 6.36 14.55 8.43
C PRO A 146 5.63 15.90 8.40
N SER A 147 6.41 17.00 8.46
CA SER A 147 5.88 18.36 8.31
C SER A 147 5.33 18.65 6.92
N ARG A 148 5.55 17.72 5.97
CA ARG A 148 5.06 17.78 4.60
C ARG A 148 4.72 16.39 4.08
N TRP A 149 3.63 16.31 3.30
CA TRP A 149 3.29 15.13 2.53
C TRP A 149 4.35 14.85 1.46
N ARG A 150 4.82 13.60 1.38
CA ARG A 150 5.79 13.15 0.37
C ARG A 150 5.28 11.85 -0.25
N PRO A 151 4.50 11.90 -1.34
CA PRO A 151 3.80 10.73 -1.88
C PRO A 151 4.75 9.63 -2.36
N ARG A 152 5.94 10.02 -2.86
CA ARG A 152 6.99 9.08 -3.25
C ARG A 152 7.52 8.27 -2.07
N GLU A 153 7.66 8.90 -0.91
CA GLU A 153 8.13 8.21 0.30
C GLU A 153 7.01 7.35 0.87
N ALA A 154 5.77 7.83 0.83
CA ALA A 154 4.63 7.02 1.23
C ALA A 154 4.41 5.78 0.36
N SER A 155 4.85 5.82 -0.89
CA SER A 155 4.83 4.67 -1.79
C SER A 155 5.81 3.57 -1.38
N VAL A 156 6.85 3.88 -0.58
CA VAL A 156 7.77 2.88 -0.01
C VAL A 156 7.00 1.89 0.86
N ASP A 157 6.11 2.39 1.71
CA ASP A 157 5.27 1.53 2.54
C ASP A 157 4.31 0.69 1.70
N ALA A 158 3.77 1.23 0.60
CA ALA A 158 2.90 0.46 -0.29
C ALA A 158 3.65 -0.70 -0.95
N LEU A 159 4.88 -0.46 -1.42
CA LEU A 159 5.74 -1.47 -2.01
C LEU A 159 6.15 -2.53 -0.99
N ALA A 160 6.59 -2.12 0.21
CA ALA A 160 7.00 -3.03 1.28
C ALA A 160 5.82 -3.88 1.77
N LEU A 161 4.65 -3.28 1.95
CA LEU A 161 3.44 -3.99 2.37
C LEU A 161 2.96 -4.98 1.30
N SER A 162 2.99 -4.59 0.02
CA SER A 162 2.69 -5.49 -1.11
C SER A 162 3.61 -6.72 -1.10
N ALA A 163 4.92 -6.51 -0.95
CA ALA A 163 5.89 -7.60 -0.88
C ALA A 163 5.72 -8.48 0.36
N ALA A 164 5.39 -7.90 1.53
CA ALA A 164 5.10 -8.65 2.76
C ALA A 164 3.81 -9.49 2.67
N LEU A 165 2.86 -9.06 1.83
CA LEU A 165 1.61 -9.74 1.52
C LEU A 165 1.73 -10.66 0.30
N GLU A 166 2.90 -11.28 0.09
CA GLU A 166 3.17 -12.23 -0.99
C GLU A 166 2.90 -11.65 -2.40
N GLY A 167 3.15 -10.35 -2.58
CA GLY A 167 2.94 -9.65 -3.85
C GLY A 167 1.49 -9.20 -4.06
N ALA A 168 0.76 -8.89 -2.99
CA ALA A 168 -0.57 -8.29 -3.08
C ALA A 168 -0.56 -7.05 -3.99
N LEU A 169 -1.57 -6.92 -4.83
CA LEU A 169 -1.64 -5.82 -5.80
C LEU A 169 -1.69 -4.46 -5.10
N VAL A 170 -0.99 -3.47 -5.64
CA VAL A 170 -1.09 -2.07 -5.20
C VAL A 170 -2.06 -1.35 -6.13
N LEU A 171 -3.17 -0.84 -5.58
CA LEU A 171 -4.06 0.07 -6.30
C LEU A 171 -3.59 1.51 -6.08
N THR A 172 -3.32 2.18 -7.20
CA THR A 172 -2.87 3.57 -7.25
C THR A 172 -3.54 4.28 -8.44
N ALA A 173 -3.20 5.55 -8.66
CA ALA A 173 -3.74 6.35 -9.76
C ALA A 173 -2.61 7.04 -10.52
N SER A 174 -2.77 7.13 -11.84
CA SER A 174 -1.94 7.96 -12.71
C SER A 174 -2.40 9.41 -12.61
N VAL A 175 -1.55 10.29 -12.07
CA VAL A 175 -1.86 11.73 -11.94
C VAL A 175 -1.08 12.51 -12.98
N ALA A 176 -1.76 13.45 -13.66
CA ALA A 176 -1.17 14.35 -14.65
C ALA A 176 -0.38 13.63 -15.77
N GLN A 177 -0.87 12.48 -16.25
CA GLN A 177 -0.22 11.66 -17.29
C GLN A 177 1.20 11.18 -16.91
N ARG A 178 1.52 11.14 -15.61
CA ARG A 178 2.77 10.59 -15.10
C ARG A 178 2.58 9.16 -14.63
N GLU A 179 3.68 8.42 -14.58
CA GLU A 179 3.71 7.12 -13.92
C GLU A 179 3.23 7.26 -12.46
N PRO A 180 2.48 6.28 -11.91
CA PRO A 180 2.05 6.33 -10.52
C PRO A 180 3.22 6.40 -9.53
N TRP A 181 2.98 6.91 -8.32
CA TRP A 181 4.05 7.11 -7.33
C TRP A 181 4.84 5.85 -6.97
N PRO A 182 4.20 4.67 -6.77
CA PRO A 182 4.95 3.44 -6.53
C PRO A 182 5.85 3.03 -7.70
N VAL A 183 5.44 3.32 -8.95
CA VAL A 183 6.27 3.09 -10.14
C VAL A 183 7.48 4.04 -10.16
N GLN A 184 7.27 5.32 -9.86
CA GLN A 184 8.36 6.30 -9.77
C GLN A 184 9.35 5.96 -8.64
N ALA A 185 8.87 5.44 -7.51
CA ALA A 185 9.72 5.01 -6.39
C ALA A 185 10.62 3.82 -6.81
N LEU A 186 10.06 2.84 -7.53
CA LEU A 186 10.80 1.72 -8.10
C LEU A 186 11.84 2.16 -9.15
N ALA A 187 11.52 3.13 -10.01
CA ALA A 187 12.46 3.68 -10.98
C ALA A 187 13.69 4.32 -10.30
N ARG A 188 13.51 5.01 -9.17
CA ARG A 188 14.62 5.60 -8.39
C ARG A 188 15.56 4.58 -7.77
N LEU A 189 15.07 3.37 -7.52
CA LEU A 189 15.86 2.26 -7.02
C LEU A 189 16.69 1.58 -8.11
N GLY A 190 16.60 2.05 -9.36
CA GLY A 190 17.19 1.40 -10.53
C GLY A 190 16.42 0.13 -10.93
N ARG A 191 15.16 -0.02 -10.49
CA ARG A 191 14.31 -1.21 -10.70
C ARG A 191 12.97 -0.82 -11.33
N PRO A 192 12.96 -0.23 -12.53
CA PRO A 192 11.73 0.29 -13.13
C PRO A 192 10.67 -0.79 -13.33
N ALA A 193 9.42 -0.47 -13.00
CA ALA A 193 8.30 -1.37 -13.24
C ALA A 193 7.91 -1.36 -14.73
N ARG A 194 7.66 -2.54 -15.29
CA ARG A 194 7.28 -2.69 -16.71
C ARG A 194 5.80 -2.39 -16.92
N LEU A 195 5.48 -1.41 -17.76
CA LEU A 195 4.11 -1.20 -18.24
C LEU A 195 3.67 -2.35 -19.14
N LEU A 196 2.48 -2.90 -18.87
CA LEU A 196 1.82 -3.93 -19.68
C LEU A 196 0.58 -3.34 -20.37
N ASP A 197 0.79 -2.52 -21.40
CA ASP A 197 -0.28 -1.96 -22.22
C ASP A 197 0.11 -1.94 -23.72
N PRO A 198 -0.56 -2.73 -24.59
CA PRO A 198 -1.64 -3.67 -24.27
C PRO A 198 -1.14 -4.87 -23.44
N LEU A 199 -2.04 -5.48 -22.66
CA LEU A 199 -1.72 -6.73 -21.96
C LEU A 199 -1.37 -7.81 -23.00
N PRO A 200 -0.23 -8.52 -22.86
CA PRO A 200 0.18 -9.50 -23.86
C PRO A 200 -0.80 -10.67 -23.95
N ALA A 201 -1.04 -11.17 -25.17
CA ALA A 201 -1.96 -12.28 -25.43
C ALA A 201 -1.36 -13.68 -25.18
N GLU A 202 -0.05 -13.76 -24.88
CA GLU A 202 0.67 -15.02 -24.67
C GLU A 202 0.27 -15.71 -23.36
N ARG A 203 0.37 -17.05 -23.31
CA ARG A 203 -0.10 -17.88 -22.17
C ARG A 203 0.44 -17.47 -20.80
N SER A 204 1.65 -16.90 -20.72
CA SER A 204 2.24 -16.38 -19.48
C SER A 204 1.74 -14.98 -19.09
N ALA A 205 1.28 -14.18 -20.04
CA ALA A 205 0.60 -12.90 -19.82
C ALA A 205 -0.94 -13.05 -19.63
N SER A 206 -1.45 -14.26 -19.85
CA SER A 206 -2.84 -14.64 -19.62
C SER A 206 -3.31 -14.39 -18.18
N LEU A 207 -2.40 -14.43 -17.19
CA LEU A 207 -2.77 -14.27 -15.77
C LEU A 207 -3.07 -12.80 -15.43
N PHE A 208 -2.24 -11.85 -15.87
CA PHE A 208 -2.54 -10.42 -15.66
C PHE A 208 -3.80 -9.97 -16.41
N ALA A 209 -4.08 -10.55 -17.58
CA ALA A 209 -5.33 -10.31 -18.29
C ALA A 209 -6.56 -10.84 -17.54
N ALA A 210 -6.47 -12.06 -16.99
CA ALA A 210 -7.53 -12.65 -16.19
C ALA A 210 -7.75 -11.87 -14.88
N GLU A 211 -6.67 -11.48 -14.20
CA GLU A 211 -6.74 -10.68 -12.97
C GLU A 211 -7.31 -9.28 -13.23
N ARG A 212 -6.90 -8.61 -14.31
CA ARG A 212 -7.50 -7.33 -14.71
C ARG A 212 -9.01 -7.46 -14.93
N ALA A 213 -9.45 -8.52 -15.59
CA ALA A 213 -10.88 -8.78 -15.78
C ALA A 213 -11.59 -9.02 -14.43
N LEU A 214 -11.01 -9.84 -13.55
CA LEU A 214 -11.53 -10.09 -12.20
C LEU A 214 -11.64 -8.80 -11.38
N LEU A 215 -10.61 -7.94 -11.42
CA LEU A 215 -10.61 -6.66 -10.73
C LEU A 215 -11.72 -5.75 -11.28
N ARG A 216 -11.85 -5.63 -12.60
CA ARG A 216 -12.94 -4.85 -13.22
C ARG A 216 -14.31 -5.35 -12.81
N ASP A 217 -14.51 -6.66 -12.82
CA ASP A 217 -15.76 -7.29 -12.39
C ASP A 217 -16.05 -7.03 -10.91
N ALA A 218 -15.02 -7.14 -10.05
CA ALA A 218 -15.13 -6.83 -8.62
C ALA A 218 -15.48 -5.35 -8.39
N LEU A 219 -14.82 -4.43 -9.09
CA LEU A 219 -15.12 -2.99 -9.02
C LEU A 219 -16.56 -2.72 -9.48
N ALA A 220 -16.99 -3.32 -10.59
CA ALA A 220 -18.36 -3.18 -11.09
C ALA A 220 -19.39 -3.73 -10.08
N ALA A 221 -19.15 -4.91 -9.51
CA ALA A 221 -20.01 -5.54 -8.51
C ALA A 221 -20.11 -4.72 -7.21
N ALA A 222 -19.06 -3.99 -6.83
CA ALA A 222 -19.06 -3.07 -5.70
C ALA A 222 -19.74 -1.72 -5.99
N GLY A 223 -20.25 -1.50 -7.21
CA GLY A 223 -20.78 -0.21 -7.63
C GLY A 223 -19.73 0.89 -7.64
N LEU A 224 -18.48 0.54 -7.94
CA LEU A 224 -17.34 1.47 -8.03
C LEU A 224 -17.15 2.05 -9.42
N ALA A 225 -17.85 1.55 -10.44
CA ALA A 225 -17.67 1.99 -11.83
C ALA A 225 -17.83 3.51 -12.00
N SER A 226 -18.84 4.12 -11.36
CA SER A 226 -19.04 5.57 -11.42
C SER A 226 -17.97 6.35 -10.66
N LEU A 227 -17.58 5.87 -9.47
CA LEU A 227 -16.52 6.50 -8.68
C LEU A 227 -15.16 6.41 -9.38
N ALA A 228 -14.91 5.32 -10.10
CA ALA A 228 -13.70 5.15 -10.90
C ALA A 228 -13.60 6.16 -12.06
N GLN A 229 -14.73 6.68 -12.57
CA GLN A 229 -14.72 7.76 -13.57
C GLN A 229 -14.35 9.12 -12.97
N GLU A 230 -14.56 9.32 -11.67
CA GLU A 230 -14.18 10.53 -10.95
C GLU A 230 -12.72 10.49 -10.48
N LEU A 231 -12.08 9.33 -10.56
CA LEU A 231 -10.68 9.13 -10.22
C LEU A 231 -9.78 9.41 -11.43
N PRO A 232 -8.53 9.85 -11.20
CA PRO A 232 -7.50 9.72 -12.22
C PRO A 232 -7.36 8.24 -12.63
N PRO A 233 -6.84 7.93 -13.84
CA PRO A 233 -6.80 6.57 -14.35
C PRO A 233 -6.22 5.59 -13.32
N LEU A 234 -7.04 4.61 -12.94
CA LEU A 234 -6.70 3.60 -11.95
C LEU A 234 -5.62 2.67 -12.52
N VAL A 235 -4.65 2.34 -11.66
CA VAL A 235 -3.54 1.46 -12.00
C VAL A 235 -3.45 0.34 -10.96
N ALA A 236 -3.25 -0.87 -11.46
CA ALA A 236 -2.79 -2.00 -10.66
C ALA A 236 -1.28 -2.16 -10.87
N LEU A 237 -0.52 -2.16 -9.77
CA LEU A 237 0.91 -2.48 -9.73
C LEU A 237 1.13 -3.80 -9.00
N HIS A 238 1.97 -4.63 -9.61
CA HIS A 238 2.46 -5.90 -9.08
C HIS A 238 3.92 -5.77 -8.71
N VAL A 239 4.27 -6.20 -7.51
CA VAL A 239 5.65 -6.22 -7.02
C VAL A 239 5.96 -7.65 -6.59
N ASN A 240 7.01 -8.22 -7.17
CA ASN A 240 7.47 -9.55 -6.84
C ASN A 240 8.89 -9.44 -6.25
N VAL A 241 8.99 -9.79 -4.97
CA VAL A 241 10.24 -9.95 -4.23
C VAL A 241 10.40 -11.43 -3.93
N VAL A 242 11.60 -11.97 -4.13
CA VAL A 242 11.86 -13.41 -3.95
C VAL A 242 11.56 -13.81 -2.49
N PRO A 243 10.64 -14.77 -2.23
CA PRO A 243 10.21 -15.11 -0.87
C PRO A 243 11.35 -15.54 0.07
N ALA A 244 12.37 -16.22 -0.47
CA ALA A 244 13.56 -16.60 0.30
C ALA A 244 14.32 -15.38 0.85
N MET A 245 14.32 -14.26 0.12
CA MET A 245 14.96 -13.02 0.57
C MET A 245 14.12 -12.31 1.63
N VAL A 246 12.78 -12.39 1.52
CA VAL A 246 11.86 -11.85 2.53
C VAL A 246 12.04 -12.58 3.86
N ALA A 247 12.07 -13.92 3.82
CA ALA A 247 12.31 -14.73 5.00
C ALA A 247 13.69 -14.45 5.62
N ALA A 248 14.74 -14.35 4.79
CA ALA A 248 16.08 -14.03 5.28
C ALA A 248 16.16 -12.65 5.94
N ALA A 249 15.47 -11.64 5.39
CA ALA A 249 15.44 -10.30 5.95
C ALA A 249 14.75 -10.24 7.32
N ALA A 250 13.67 -11.01 7.52
CA ALA A 250 12.96 -11.05 8.81
C ALA A 250 13.67 -11.85 9.92
N HIS A 251 14.68 -12.67 9.58
CA HIS A 251 15.49 -13.38 10.59
C HIS A 251 16.64 -12.54 11.13
N VAL A 252 16.85 -11.32 10.60
CA VAL A 252 17.83 -10.38 11.14
C VAL A 252 17.22 -9.75 12.41
N PRO A 253 17.82 -9.94 13.60
CA PRO A 253 17.27 -9.36 14.82
C PRO A 253 17.25 -7.83 14.72
N PRO A 254 16.20 -7.16 15.25
CA PRO A 254 16.16 -5.71 15.29
C PRO A 254 17.38 -5.18 16.05
N ARG A 255 17.88 -4.00 15.64
CA ARG A 255 18.98 -3.32 16.34
C ARG A 255 18.61 -3.21 17.82
N ALA A 256 19.41 -3.85 18.68
CA ALA A 256 19.39 -3.52 20.09
C ALA A 256 19.80 -2.06 20.24
N GLU A 257 18.86 -1.20 20.64
CA GLU A 257 19.18 0.09 21.22
C GLU A 257 19.93 -0.21 22.53
N GLU A 258 21.26 -0.24 22.48
CA GLU A 258 22.22 0.15 23.53
C GLU A 258 23.59 -0.50 23.30
N GLY A 259 24.60 0.34 23.04
CA GLY A 259 25.95 0.21 23.58
C GLY A 259 26.88 -0.91 23.08
N LEU A 260 26.43 -1.92 22.34
CA LEU A 260 27.31 -2.97 21.83
C LEU A 260 27.74 -2.73 20.38
N ALA A 261 29.05 -2.74 20.16
CA ALA A 261 29.69 -2.56 18.86
C ALA A 261 29.03 -3.47 17.80
N PRO A 262 28.79 -2.96 16.58
CA PRO A 262 28.07 -3.70 15.55
C PRO A 262 28.83 -4.98 15.23
N ALA A 263 28.19 -6.13 15.48
CA ALA A 263 28.68 -7.40 14.97
C ALA A 263 28.81 -7.30 13.44
N PRO A 264 29.83 -7.93 12.82
CA PRO A 264 30.01 -7.89 11.38
C PRO A 264 28.74 -8.43 10.72
N ARG A 265 28.04 -7.55 9.99
CA ARG A 265 26.92 -7.95 9.14
C ARG A 265 27.46 -8.97 8.15
N ILE A 266 26.97 -10.20 8.21
CA ILE A 266 26.96 -11.03 7.01
C ILE A 266 26.14 -10.21 6.01
N ASP A 267 26.71 -9.88 4.86
CA ASP A 267 26.02 -9.17 3.76
C ASP A 267 24.84 -10.04 3.30
N ALA A 268 23.75 -10.01 4.05
CA ALA A 268 22.49 -10.60 3.64
C ALA A 268 22.06 -9.85 2.37
N ALA A 269 21.89 -10.59 1.28
CA ALA A 269 21.45 -10.03 0.02
C ALA A 269 20.19 -9.17 0.24
N ASN A 270 20.21 -7.93 -0.25
CA ASN A 270 19.10 -7.01 -0.03
C ASN A 270 17.88 -7.52 -0.82
N PRO A 271 16.71 -7.69 -0.20
CA PRO A 271 15.53 -8.26 -0.87
C PRO A 271 15.11 -7.50 -2.15
N TRP A 272 15.47 -6.23 -2.26
CA TRP A 272 15.13 -5.38 -3.40
C TRP A 272 16.09 -5.49 -4.58
N ASP A 273 17.18 -6.28 -4.48
CA ASP A 273 18.12 -6.46 -5.58
C ASP A 273 17.54 -7.27 -6.74
N ASP A 274 16.61 -8.18 -6.50
CA ASP A 274 15.99 -9.01 -7.55
C ASP A 274 14.50 -8.70 -7.75
N VAL A 275 14.05 -7.54 -7.29
CA VAL A 275 12.65 -7.12 -7.44
C VAL A 275 12.26 -7.04 -8.92
N ARG A 276 11.08 -7.59 -9.24
CA ARG A 276 10.43 -7.42 -10.53
C ARG A 276 9.07 -6.79 -10.32
N ALA A 277 8.73 -5.85 -11.18
CA ALA A 277 7.46 -5.15 -11.06
C ALA A 277 6.81 -4.93 -12.43
N TRP A 278 5.48 -4.98 -12.44
CA TRP A 278 4.66 -4.79 -13.63
C TRP A 278 3.43 -3.97 -13.28
N TRP A 279 2.96 -3.14 -14.19
CA TRP A 279 1.74 -2.37 -13.95
C TRP A 279 0.89 -2.24 -15.21
N TYR A 280 -0.41 -2.03 -15.01
CA TYR A 280 -1.39 -1.86 -16.08
C TYR A 280 -2.57 -0.99 -15.63
N TYR A 281 -3.25 -0.37 -16.59
CA TYR A 281 -4.47 0.41 -16.34
C TYR A 281 -5.68 -0.50 -16.13
N LEU A 282 -6.55 -0.11 -15.18
CA LEU A 282 -7.84 -0.72 -14.90
C LEU A 282 -8.97 -0.02 -15.67
#